data_AF-A0A2A4RHE0-F1
#
_entry.id   AF-A0A2A4RHE0-F1
#
_cell.length_a   1.000
_cell.length_b   1.000
_cell.length_c   1.000
_cell.angle_alpha   90.00
_cell.angle_beta   90.00
_cell.angle_gamma   90.00
#
_symmetry.space_group_name_H-M   'P 1'
#
loop_
_entity.id
_entity.type
_entity.pdbx_description
1 polymer ?
#
loop_
_entity_poly.entity_id
_entity_poly.type
_entity_poly.pdbx_seq_one_letter_code
_entity_poly.pdbx_strand_id
1 'polypeptide(L)'
;MREQNESTQHYPICPKCSYDLRGEIATWESQCSVDGQCPECGYEFAWSEVYGILGEWGSEVGWYAESAEDLVGLLVRTPMSLLRLMVPLWFFRDVNHRRKIRLGMLMQWMILVFVLMHALVSPIGFFANKGEWAWSNSGRNGQWWVSFIDSICNTLSAIAFPFFTVDQTKPGVIQMRTPMMDYLFEWGSFMALTLVLVGVVLSWSLLMGAVFLLRWRENLDHRHELGLFGRVILLSLMPAIVYFEIVRFGFGIYASTGMSYSTNWVPVMYIVSLLVLIFWQQVLWTHSVRTIWEIKRSWVINIGGCFGSFIGGVLFTAWILI
;
A
#
# COMPACT_ATOMS: atom_id res chain seq x y z
N MET A 1 -18.61 36.00 -24.68
CA MET A 1 -19.89 35.28 -24.60
C MET A 1 -19.60 33.97 -23.89
N ARG A 2 -20.12 33.79 -22.67
CA ARG A 2 -20.02 32.52 -21.94
C ARG A 2 -21.20 31.67 -22.40
N GLU A 3 -20.94 30.54 -23.05
CA GLU A 3 -21.95 29.51 -23.28
C GLU A 3 -22.57 29.16 -21.92
N GLN A 4 -23.88 29.34 -21.83
CA GLN A 4 -24.65 28.85 -20.70
C GLN A 4 -24.57 27.32 -20.76
N ASN A 5 -23.84 26.73 -19.82
CA ASN A 5 -23.92 25.29 -19.57
C ASN A 5 -25.38 24.94 -19.35
N GLU A 6 -26.03 24.32 -20.33
CA GLU A 6 -27.26 23.58 -20.13
C GLU A 6 -26.99 22.61 -18.99
N SER A 7 -27.68 22.82 -17.86
CA SER A 7 -27.63 21.88 -16.76
C SER A 7 -28.13 20.54 -17.29
N THR A 8 -27.24 19.57 -17.45
CA THR A 8 -27.58 18.19 -17.80
C THR A 8 -28.59 17.70 -16.76
N GLN A 9 -29.86 17.63 -17.15
CA GLN A 9 -30.96 17.21 -16.29
C GLN A 9 -30.69 15.76 -15.87
N HIS A 10 -30.38 15.54 -14.59
CA HIS A 10 -30.07 14.19 -14.11
C HIS A 10 -31.36 13.38 -14.05
N TYR A 11 -31.41 12.28 -14.79
CA TYR A 11 -32.52 11.34 -14.73
C TYR A 11 -32.27 10.33 -13.60
N PRO A 12 -33.22 10.13 -12.69
CA PRO A 12 -33.13 9.11 -11.65
C PRO A 12 -33.30 7.73 -12.29
N ILE A 13 -32.22 6.95 -12.35
CA ILE A 13 -32.20 5.61 -12.98
C ILE A 13 -31.88 4.55 -11.92
N CYS A 14 -32.54 3.40 -11.98
CA CYS A 14 -32.25 2.28 -11.08
C CYS A 14 -30.81 1.78 -11.30
N PRO A 15 -29.98 1.66 -10.25
CA PRO A 15 -28.59 1.24 -10.38
C PRO A 15 -28.43 -0.24 -10.76
N LYS A 16 -29.46 -1.06 -10.57
CA LYS A 16 -29.42 -2.50 -10.86
C LYS A 16 -29.85 -2.85 -12.28
N CYS A 17 -30.97 -2.30 -12.75
CA CYS A 17 -31.58 -2.67 -14.04
C CYS A 17 -31.70 -1.53 -15.05
N SER A 18 -31.23 -0.32 -14.70
CA SER A 18 -31.32 0.88 -15.54
C SER A 18 -32.75 1.35 -15.87
N TYR A 19 -33.75 0.96 -15.08
CA TYR A 19 -35.12 1.45 -15.21
C TYR A 19 -35.26 2.92 -14.81
N ASP A 20 -36.12 3.67 -15.50
CA ASP A 20 -36.41 5.08 -15.21
C ASP A 20 -37.31 5.24 -13.97
N LEU A 21 -36.80 5.88 -12.94
CA LEU A 21 -37.47 6.04 -11.66
C LEU A 21 -38.22 7.39 -11.52
N ARG A 22 -38.31 8.18 -12.58
CA ARG A 22 -39.07 9.46 -12.56
C ARG A 22 -40.53 9.27 -12.19
N GLY A 23 -41.14 8.17 -12.63
CA GLY A 23 -42.54 7.87 -12.34
C GLY A 23 -42.79 7.71 -10.84
N GLU A 24 -41.89 7.00 -10.15
CA GLU A 24 -41.97 6.78 -8.71
C GLU A 24 -41.83 8.10 -7.94
N ILE A 25 -40.89 8.96 -8.35
CA ILE A 25 -40.69 10.29 -7.78
C ILE A 25 -41.91 11.20 -7.98
N ALA A 26 -42.57 11.10 -9.14
CA ALA A 26 -43.75 11.91 -9.42
C ALA A 26 -44.91 11.60 -8.47
N THR A 27 -44.90 10.45 -7.79
CA THR A 27 -45.91 10.09 -6.78
C THR A 27 -45.67 10.74 -5.41
N TRP A 28 -44.56 11.44 -5.21
CA TRP A 28 -44.22 12.09 -3.95
C TRP A 28 -44.98 13.39 -3.75
N GLU A 29 -46.27 13.31 -3.45
CA GLU A 29 -47.11 14.50 -3.24
C GLU A 29 -46.95 15.10 -1.83
N SER A 30 -46.75 14.26 -0.81
CA SER A 30 -46.79 14.68 0.60
C SER A 30 -45.64 14.19 1.48
N GLN A 31 -44.86 13.21 1.02
CA GLN A 31 -43.72 12.65 1.76
C GLN A 31 -42.60 12.24 0.80
N CYS A 32 -41.37 12.67 1.08
CA CYS A 32 -40.17 12.17 0.40
C CYS A 32 -39.63 10.97 1.17
N SER A 33 -39.77 9.76 0.61
CA SER A 33 -39.15 8.58 1.21
C SER A 33 -37.63 8.66 1.06
N VAL A 34 -36.90 8.31 2.13
CA VAL A 34 -35.43 8.21 2.08
C VAL A 34 -35.02 6.96 1.29
N ASP A 35 -35.84 5.92 1.38
CA ASP A 35 -35.64 4.62 0.73
C ASP A 35 -36.64 4.43 -0.42
N GLY A 36 -36.23 3.72 -1.46
CA GLY A 36 -37.01 3.40 -2.65
C GLY A 36 -36.82 1.95 -3.04
N GLN A 37 -37.81 1.41 -3.73
CA GLN A 37 -37.70 0.09 -4.35
C GLN A 37 -37.96 0.22 -5.84
N CYS A 38 -37.13 -0.39 -6.66
CA CYS A 38 -37.33 -0.38 -8.10
C CYS A 38 -38.57 -1.23 -8.44
N PRO A 39 -39.59 -0.68 -9.10
CA PRO A 39 -40.80 -1.43 -9.41
C PRO A 39 -40.56 -2.59 -10.40
N GLU A 40 -39.50 -2.52 -11.22
CA GLU A 40 -39.18 -3.59 -12.18
C GLU A 40 -38.37 -4.74 -11.58
N CYS A 41 -37.31 -4.43 -10.81
CA CYS A 41 -36.35 -5.45 -10.37
C CYS A 41 -36.36 -5.72 -8.85
N GLY A 42 -37.21 -5.01 -8.11
CA GLY A 42 -37.35 -5.12 -6.65
C GLY A 42 -36.14 -4.65 -5.86
N TYR A 43 -35.15 -4.01 -6.49
CA TYR A 43 -33.95 -3.52 -5.81
C TYR A 43 -34.30 -2.38 -4.87
N GLU A 44 -34.00 -2.56 -3.58
CA GLU A 44 -34.10 -1.52 -2.57
C GLU A 44 -32.85 -0.62 -2.65
N PHE A 45 -33.06 0.70 -2.66
CA PHE A 45 -32.00 1.71 -2.75
C PHE A 45 -32.38 2.94 -1.92
N ALA A 46 -31.40 3.71 -1.47
CA ALA A 46 -31.68 5.05 -0.95
C ALA A 46 -31.83 6.04 -2.11
N TRP A 47 -32.81 6.93 -2.07
CA TRP A 47 -33.01 7.93 -3.13
C TRP A 47 -31.82 8.86 -3.31
N SER A 48 -31.02 9.07 -2.26
CA SER A 48 -29.73 9.77 -2.35
C SER A 48 -28.75 9.13 -3.34
N GLU A 49 -28.84 7.81 -3.57
CA GLU A 49 -28.01 7.09 -4.54
C GLU A 49 -28.49 7.35 -5.98
N VAL A 50 -29.80 7.39 -6.18
CA VAL A 50 -30.45 7.52 -7.50
C VAL A 50 -30.40 8.95 -8.03
N TYR A 51 -30.57 9.94 -7.16
CA TYR A 51 -30.71 11.34 -7.57
C TYR A 51 -29.43 12.03 -8.03
N GLY A 52 -28.30 11.35 -8.03
CA GLY A 52 -27.11 12.03 -8.54
C GLY A 52 -26.68 13.22 -7.68
N ILE A 53 -26.93 13.15 -6.37
CA ILE A 53 -25.96 13.68 -5.39
C ILE A 53 -24.65 12.82 -5.48
N LEU A 54 -24.43 12.09 -6.57
CA LEU A 54 -23.25 11.35 -6.99
C LEU A 54 -22.05 12.26 -7.32
N GLY A 55 -22.22 13.58 -7.43
CA GLY A 55 -21.09 14.50 -7.25
C GLY A 55 -20.49 14.40 -5.84
N GLU A 56 -21.32 14.02 -4.86
CA GLU A 56 -20.99 13.93 -3.44
C GLU A 56 -20.78 12.48 -2.95
N TRP A 57 -21.43 11.48 -3.54
CA TRP A 57 -21.13 10.06 -3.28
C TRP A 57 -19.98 9.53 -4.16
N GLY A 58 -19.72 10.22 -5.27
CA GLY A 58 -18.45 10.29 -5.97
C GLY A 58 -17.57 11.45 -5.51
N SER A 59 -17.89 12.13 -4.38
CA SER A 59 -17.04 13.24 -3.89
C SER A 59 -15.62 12.75 -3.79
N GLU A 60 -14.72 13.55 -4.33
CA GLU A 60 -13.33 13.43 -3.99
C GLU A 60 -13.20 13.54 -2.48
N VAL A 61 -12.66 12.50 -1.85
CA VAL A 61 -12.28 12.60 -0.46
C VAL A 61 -11.09 13.54 -0.45
N GLY A 62 -11.30 14.78 0.01
CA GLY A 62 -10.28 15.84 -0.10
C GLY A 62 -8.94 15.49 0.55
N TRP A 63 -8.91 14.51 1.47
CA TRP A 63 -7.69 14.01 2.09
C TRP A 63 -7.08 12.78 1.42
N TYR A 64 -7.78 12.09 0.52
CA TYR A 64 -7.37 10.79 -0.04
C TYR A 64 -6.60 10.96 -1.34
N ALA A 65 -5.41 10.34 -1.40
CA ALA A 65 -4.49 10.49 -2.53
C ALA A 65 -5.01 9.90 -3.85
N GLU A 66 -5.81 8.82 -3.82
CA GLU A 66 -6.40 8.24 -5.03
C GLU A 66 -7.36 9.22 -5.74
N SER A 67 -7.94 10.16 -4.99
CA SER A 67 -8.82 11.19 -5.53
C SER A 67 -8.08 12.36 -6.14
N ALA A 68 -6.74 12.43 -6.09
CA ALA A 68 -6.03 13.59 -6.63
C ALA A 68 -6.09 13.63 -8.17
N GLU A 69 -6.06 14.84 -8.73
CA GLU A 69 -6.06 15.06 -10.19
C GLU A 69 -4.63 15.09 -10.76
N ASP A 70 -3.66 15.53 -9.96
CA ASP A 70 -2.26 15.72 -10.34
C ASP A 70 -1.26 15.30 -9.23
N LEU A 71 0.05 15.43 -9.53
CA LEU A 71 1.13 15.08 -8.60
C LEU A 71 1.18 15.99 -7.36
N VAL A 72 0.84 17.27 -7.51
CA VAL A 72 0.86 18.23 -6.40
C VAL A 72 -0.25 17.90 -5.41
N GLY A 73 -1.46 17.65 -5.90
CA GLY A 73 -2.59 17.17 -5.11
C GLY A 73 -2.29 15.84 -4.43
N LEU A 74 -1.61 14.92 -5.12
CA LEU A 74 -1.18 13.65 -4.54
C LEU A 74 -0.18 13.87 -3.38
N LEU A 75 0.82 14.75 -3.55
CA LEU A 75 1.79 15.08 -2.50
C LEU A 75 1.10 15.76 -1.29
N VAL A 76 0.21 16.73 -1.53
CA VAL A 76 -0.53 17.45 -0.48
C VAL A 76 -1.45 16.51 0.31
N ARG A 77 -2.08 15.54 -0.36
CA ARG A 77 -3.00 14.57 0.26
C ARG A 77 -2.27 13.40 0.93
N THR A 78 -0.99 13.19 0.65
CA THR A 78 -0.19 12.05 1.16
C THR A 78 -0.16 11.96 2.69
N PRO A 79 0.15 13.04 3.45
CA PRO A 79 0.26 12.94 4.91
C PRO A 79 -1.04 12.46 5.57
N MET A 80 -2.18 13.03 5.18
CA MET A 80 -3.47 12.66 5.77
C MET A 80 -3.94 11.28 5.28
N SER A 81 -3.63 10.91 4.04
CA SER A 81 -3.86 9.55 3.52
C SER A 81 -3.10 8.51 4.34
N LEU A 82 -1.80 8.73 4.60
CA LEU A 82 -0.97 7.84 5.42
C LEU A 82 -1.50 7.76 6.85
N LEU A 83 -1.79 8.90 7.49
CA LEU A 83 -2.30 8.95 8.86
C LEU A 83 -3.60 8.15 9.02
N ARG A 84 -4.53 8.28 8.08
CA ARG A 84 -5.79 7.51 8.12
C ARG A 84 -5.59 6.04 7.77
N LEU A 85 -4.65 5.72 6.89
CA LEU A 85 -4.32 4.34 6.56
C LEU A 85 -3.71 3.59 7.77
N MET A 86 -3.06 4.27 8.72
CA MET A 86 -2.57 3.63 9.95
C MET A 86 -3.68 2.93 10.75
N VAL A 87 -4.94 3.35 10.59
CA VAL A 87 -6.10 2.73 11.24
C VAL A 87 -7.10 2.28 10.16
N PRO A 88 -7.04 1.01 9.69
CA PRO A 88 -7.88 0.53 8.59
C PRO A 88 -9.38 0.77 8.82
N LEU A 89 -9.84 0.69 10.07
CA LEU A 89 -11.24 0.97 10.44
C LEU A 89 -11.68 2.39 10.06
N TRP A 90 -10.83 3.39 10.30
CA TRP A 90 -11.14 4.79 9.97
C TRP A 90 -11.02 5.06 8.48
N PHE A 91 -10.03 4.41 7.83
CA PHE A 91 -9.85 4.51 6.40
C PHE A 91 -11.10 4.03 5.63
N PHE A 92 -11.58 2.82 5.93
CA PHE A 92 -12.71 2.22 5.22
C PHE A 92 -14.07 2.80 5.59
N ARG A 93 -14.19 3.48 6.74
CA ARG A 93 -15.42 4.22 7.07
C ARG A 93 -15.71 5.32 6.04
N ASP A 94 -14.66 5.96 5.55
CA ASP A 94 -14.76 7.11 4.66
C ASP A 94 -14.55 6.69 3.19
N VAL A 95 -13.67 5.71 2.94
CA VAL A 95 -13.40 5.13 1.60
C VAL A 95 -14.28 3.89 1.40
N ASN A 96 -15.55 4.12 1.09
CA ASN A 96 -16.53 3.04 0.84
C ASN A 96 -16.35 2.39 -0.54
N HIS A 97 -16.87 1.16 -0.69
CA HIS A 97 -16.89 0.36 -1.92
C HIS A 97 -17.60 1.07 -3.09
N ARG A 98 -18.45 2.06 -2.82
CA ARG A 98 -19.23 2.78 -3.84
C ARG A 98 -18.44 3.87 -4.57
N ARG A 99 -17.24 4.22 -4.09
CA ARG A 99 -16.45 5.31 -4.67
C ARG A 99 -15.74 4.86 -5.95
N LYS A 100 -15.60 5.79 -6.90
CA LYS A 100 -14.81 5.59 -8.14
C LYS A 100 -13.40 5.12 -7.81
N ILE A 101 -12.94 4.12 -8.54
CA ILE A 101 -11.65 3.47 -8.32
C ILE A 101 -10.68 3.92 -9.40
N ARG A 102 -9.55 4.50 -8.99
CA ARG A 102 -8.47 4.98 -9.86
C ARG A 102 -7.17 4.27 -9.50
N LEU A 103 -7.09 2.97 -9.84
CA LEU A 103 -5.92 2.13 -9.54
C LEU A 103 -4.59 2.73 -10.02
N GLY A 104 -4.59 3.40 -11.19
CA GLY A 104 -3.40 4.09 -11.69
C GLY A 104 -2.92 5.20 -10.76
N MET A 105 -3.84 5.98 -10.18
CA MET A 105 -3.51 7.05 -9.23
C MET A 105 -3.01 6.47 -7.90
N LEU A 106 -3.64 5.38 -7.45
CA LEU A 106 -3.18 4.67 -6.26
C LEU A 106 -1.76 4.11 -6.44
N MET A 107 -1.46 3.51 -7.59
CA MET A 107 -0.11 3.02 -7.91
C MET A 107 0.91 4.17 -7.95
N GLN A 108 0.59 5.29 -8.60
CA GLN A 108 1.44 6.49 -8.58
C GLN A 108 1.68 7.00 -7.16
N TRP A 109 0.65 6.94 -6.30
CA TRP A 109 0.78 7.33 -4.90
C TRP A 109 1.71 6.39 -4.13
N MET A 110 1.60 5.08 -4.34
CA MET A 110 2.52 4.13 -3.73
C MET A 110 3.97 4.37 -4.15
N ILE A 111 4.20 4.65 -5.45
CA ILE A 111 5.52 5.00 -5.97
C ILE A 111 6.02 6.29 -5.31
N LEU A 112 5.18 7.32 -5.18
CA LEU A 112 5.57 8.55 -4.49
C LEU A 112 5.96 8.26 -3.04
N VAL A 113 5.11 7.54 -2.28
CA VAL A 113 5.39 7.21 -0.87
C VAL A 113 6.72 6.47 -0.74
N PHE A 114 6.93 5.47 -1.59
CA PHE A 114 8.20 4.74 -1.65
C PHE A 114 9.38 5.70 -1.90
N VAL A 115 9.33 6.51 -2.96
CA VAL A 115 10.40 7.46 -3.30
C VAL A 115 10.64 8.48 -2.18
N LEU A 116 9.60 8.99 -1.53
CA LEU A 116 9.73 9.95 -0.44
C LEU A 116 10.37 9.32 0.81
N MET A 117 9.87 8.15 1.25
CA MET A 117 10.47 7.44 2.39
C MET A 117 11.92 7.06 2.09
N HIS A 118 12.16 6.60 0.87
CA HIS A 118 13.49 6.27 0.41
C HIS A 118 14.41 7.51 0.40
N ALA A 119 13.96 8.64 -0.14
CA ALA A 119 14.75 9.88 -0.10
C ALA A 119 15.04 10.35 1.34
N LEU A 120 14.10 10.14 2.28
CA LEU A 120 14.26 10.51 3.69
C LEU A 120 15.26 9.63 4.44
N VAL A 121 15.33 8.34 4.13
CA VAL A 121 16.21 7.39 4.83
C VAL A 121 17.63 7.35 4.22
N SER A 122 17.79 7.66 2.92
CA SER A 122 19.09 7.60 2.21
C SER A 122 20.23 8.43 2.85
N PRO A 123 20.02 9.65 3.37
CA PRO A 123 21.08 10.42 4.02
C PRO A 123 21.72 9.68 5.20
N ILE A 124 20.93 8.92 5.96
CA ILE A 124 21.42 8.18 7.12
C ILE A 124 22.37 7.08 6.66
N GLY A 125 22.01 6.33 5.61
CA GLY A 125 22.90 5.34 5.00
C GLY A 125 24.20 5.97 4.46
N PHE A 126 24.12 7.16 3.87
CA PHE A 126 25.30 7.88 3.39
C PHE A 126 26.26 8.26 4.53
N PHE A 127 25.75 8.83 5.63
CA PHE A 127 26.58 9.17 6.79
C PHE A 127 27.14 7.92 7.49
N ALA A 128 26.36 6.83 7.50
CA ALA A 128 26.76 5.56 8.08
C ALA A 128 27.94 4.91 7.36
N ASN A 129 27.87 4.82 6.02
CA ASN A 129 28.98 4.30 5.21
C ASN A 129 30.25 5.13 5.41
N LYS A 130 30.14 6.46 5.49
CA LYS A 130 31.32 7.29 5.80
C LYS A 130 31.95 6.96 7.15
N GLY A 131 31.14 6.67 8.18
CA GLY A 131 31.61 6.30 9.52
C GLY A 131 32.34 4.95 9.55
N GLU A 132 31.75 3.92 8.93
CA GLU A 132 32.29 2.56 8.94
C GLU A 132 33.60 2.46 8.14
N TRP A 133 33.68 3.10 6.97
CA TRP A 133 34.93 3.21 6.18
C TRP A 133 36.01 4.03 6.88
N ALA A 134 35.62 5.05 7.65
CA ALA A 134 36.54 5.83 8.47
C ALA A 134 37.10 5.02 9.66
N TRP A 135 36.43 3.93 10.05
CA TRP A 135 36.83 3.05 11.15
C TRP A 135 37.64 1.84 10.67
N SER A 136 37.27 1.23 9.54
CA SER A 136 37.98 0.07 8.97
C SER A 136 39.38 0.45 8.43
N ASN A 137 39.52 1.64 7.84
CA ASN A 137 40.81 2.19 7.40
C ASN A 137 41.53 2.94 8.53
N SER A 138 41.87 2.20 9.59
CA SER A 138 42.53 2.65 10.83
C SER A 138 43.96 3.20 10.66
N GLY A 139 44.10 4.26 9.87
CA GLY A 139 45.16 5.24 9.96
C GLY A 139 44.54 6.62 9.71
N ARG A 140 44.73 7.59 10.61
CA ARG A 140 44.20 8.97 10.52
C ARG A 140 44.43 9.67 9.17
N ASN A 141 45.36 9.16 8.34
CA ASN A 141 45.64 9.66 7.00
C ASN A 141 44.71 9.12 5.90
N GLY A 142 43.99 8.02 6.12
CA GLY A 142 43.05 7.43 5.16
C GLY A 142 41.68 8.13 5.09
N GLN A 143 41.31 8.88 6.13
CA GLN A 143 40.01 9.59 6.21
C GLN A 143 39.87 10.73 5.19
N TRP A 144 40.99 11.26 4.69
CA TRP A 144 41.02 12.36 3.70
C TRP A 144 41.29 11.90 2.27
N TRP A 145 41.62 10.61 2.09
CA TRP A 145 41.94 9.99 0.79
C TRP A 145 40.94 8.91 0.41
N VAL A 146 39.68 9.04 0.85
CA VAL A 146 38.57 8.36 0.16
C VAL A 146 38.58 8.93 -1.25
N SER A 147 38.91 8.10 -2.25
CA SER A 147 38.98 8.60 -3.62
C SER A 147 37.62 9.21 -4.00
N PHE A 148 37.60 10.16 -4.92
CA PHE A 148 36.35 10.71 -5.45
C PHE A 148 35.42 9.58 -5.93
N ILE A 149 36.00 8.51 -6.48
CA ILE A 149 35.29 7.30 -6.91
C ILE A 149 34.67 6.55 -5.73
N ASP A 150 35.41 6.33 -4.63
CA ASP A 150 34.86 5.69 -3.42
C ASP A 150 33.70 6.50 -2.82
N SER A 151 33.76 7.84 -2.89
CA SER A 151 32.65 8.70 -2.45
C SER A 151 31.42 8.55 -3.35
N ILE A 152 31.60 8.46 -4.66
CA ILE A 152 30.51 8.17 -5.61
C ILE A 152 29.92 6.79 -5.33
N CYS A 153 30.75 5.74 -5.26
CA CYS A 153 30.35 4.38 -4.97
C CYS A 153 29.54 4.30 -3.67
N ASN A 154 30.01 4.91 -2.58
CA ASN A 154 29.29 4.95 -1.31
C ASN A 154 27.94 5.70 -1.40
N THR A 155 27.88 6.78 -2.17
CA THR A 155 26.61 7.52 -2.38
C THR A 155 25.63 6.68 -3.19
N LEU A 156 26.11 6.06 -4.27
CA LEU A 156 25.31 5.15 -5.09
C LEU A 156 24.84 3.95 -4.29
N SER A 157 25.69 3.36 -3.45
CA SER A 157 25.31 2.30 -2.50
C SER A 157 24.26 2.76 -1.51
N ALA A 158 24.42 3.93 -0.87
CA ALA A 158 23.45 4.42 0.10
C ALA A 158 22.06 4.66 -0.51
N ILE A 159 22.01 5.09 -1.78
CA ILE A 159 20.76 5.27 -2.52
C ILE A 159 20.24 3.91 -3.03
N ALA A 160 21.07 3.11 -3.69
CA ALA A 160 20.63 1.87 -4.31
C ALA A 160 20.39 0.72 -3.31
N PHE A 161 20.93 0.80 -2.10
CA PHE A 161 20.71 -0.20 -1.07
C PHE A 161 19.24 -0.21 -0.64
N PRO A 162 18.64 -1.39 -0.41
CA PRO A 162 19.22 -2.74 -0.47
C PRO A 162 19.18 -3.45 -1.83
N PHE A 163 18.71 -2.79 -2.91
CA PHE A 163 18.66 -3.45 -4.22
C PHE A 163 20.05 -3.77 -4.74
N PHE A 164 20.95 -2.79 -4.64
CA PHE A 164 22.33 -2.95 -5.07
C PHE A 164 23.29 -2.20 -4.17
N THR A 165 24.49 -2.77 -4.04
CA THR A 165 25.67 -2.09 -3.50
C THR A 165 26.68 -1.92 -4.63
N VAL A 166 27.31 -0.75 -4.67
CA VAL A 166 28.35 -0.36 -5.61
C VAL A 166 29.62 -0.14 -4.81
N ASP A 167 30.57 -1.05 -4.95
CA ASP A 167 31.80 -1.06 -4.18
C ASP A 167 33.01 -1.04 -5.11
N GLN A 168 34.05 -0.31 -4.72
CA GLN A 168 35.34 -0.36 -5.43
C GLN A 168 36.22 -1.42 -4.77
N THR A 169 36.37 -2.58 -5.42
CA THR A 169 37.18 -3.69 -4.86
C THR A 169 38.68 -3.47 -5.02
N LYS A 170 39.08 -2.77 -6.08
CA LYS A 170 40.46 -2.37 -6.41
C LYS A 170 40.44 -1.01 -7.11
N PRO A 171 41.54 -0.23 -7.11
CA PRO A 171 41.63 0.98 -7.92
C PRO A 171 41.22 0.72 -9.38
N GLY A 172 40.22 1.47 -9.87
CA GLY A 172 39.61 1.32 -11.20
C GLY A 172 38.57 0.20 -11.37
N VAL A 173 38.34 -0.69 -10.39
CA VAL A 173 37.39 -1.81 -10.51
C VAL A 173 36.15 -1.57 -9.65
N ILE A 174 35.05 -1.20 -10.30
CA ILE A 174 33.72 -1.05 -9.67
C ILE A 174 32.98 -2.37 -9.79
N GLN A 175 32.48 -2.88 -8.67
CA GLN A 175 31.63 -4.05 -8.61
C GLN A 175 30.24 -3.65 -8.11
N MET A 176 29.21 -4.15 -8.78
CA MET A 176 27.83 -4.07 -8.32
C MET A 176 27.45 -5.42 -7.71
N ARG A 177 26.91 -5.42 -6.49
CA ARG A 177 26.45 -6.60 -5.77
C ARG A 177 24.98 -6.43 -5.40
N THR A 178 24.29 -7.54 -5.17
CA THR A 178 22.91 -7.56 -4.67
C THR A 178 22.92 -7.98 -3.20
N PRO A 179 22.82 -7.04 -2.25
CA PRO A 179 22.91 -7.32 -0.80
C PRO A 179 21.95 -8.41 -0.33
N MET A 180 20.79 -8.51 -0.98
CA MET A 180 19.76 -9.48 -0.65
C MET A 180 20.20 -10.94 -0.87
N MET A 181 21.16 -11.19 -1.77
CA MET A 181 21.67 -12.52 -2.10
C MET A 181 22.99 -12.84 -1.40
N ASP A 182 23.63 -11.85 -0.79
CA ASP A 182 24.87 -12.03 -0.06
C ASP A 182 24.55 -12.50 1.36
N TYR A 183 24.26 -13.80 1.53
CA TYR A 183 23.90 -14.44 2.82
C TYR A 183 24.94 -14.25 3.93
N LEU A 184 26.16 -13.83 3.57
CA LEU A 184 27.21 -13.46 4.51
C LEU A 184 26.91 -12.14 5.23
N PHE A 185 26.01 -11.31 4.69
CA PHE A 185 25.48 -10.14 5.38
C PHE A 185 24.27 -10.57 6.23
N GLU A 186 24.43 -10.56 7.55
CA GLU A 186 23.36 -10.89 8.50
C GLU A 186 22.06 -10.08 8.26
N TRP A 187 22.19 -8.90 7.64
CA TRP A 187 21.10 -8.01 7.25
C TRP A 187 20.25 -8.51 6.08
N GLY A 188 20.79 -9.37 5.23
CA GLY A 188 20.05 -10.00 4.13
C GLY A 188 18.85 -10.81 4.63
N SER A 189 18.99 -11.44 5.80
CA SER A 189 17.90 -12.18 6.44
C SER A 189 16.72 -11.27 6.84
N PHE A 190 16.97 -10.08 7.38
CA PHE A 190 15.92 -9.13 7.74
C PHE A 190 15.25 -8.53 6.50
N MET A 191 16.00 -8.28 5.43
CA MET A 191 15.41 -7.86 4.16
C MET A 191 14.55 -8.94 3.54
N ALA A 192 14.96 -10.22 3.63
CA ALA A 192 14.16 -11.35 3.19
C ALA A 192 12.83 -11.47 3.95
N LEU A 193 12.73 -10.99 5.20
CA LEU A 193 11.44 -10.94 5.91
C LEU A 193 10.41 -10.00 5.25
N THR A 194 10.83 -9.06 4.39
CA THR A 194 9.90 -8.29 3.53
C THR A 194 9.10 -9.21 2.61
N LEU A 195 9.70 -10.33 2.17
CA LEU A 195 9.03 -11.34 1.34
C LEU A 195 7.89 -12.02 2.11
N VAL A 196 7.96 -12.11 3.44
CA VAL A 196 6.85 -12.63 4.25
C VAL A 196 5.62 -11.75 4.06
N LEU A 197 5.76 -10.42 4.13
CA LEU A 197 4.66 -9.48 3.93
C LEU A 197 4.06 -9.58 2.52
N VAL A 198 4.93 -9.72 1.49
CA VAL A 198 4.49 -9.94 0.10
C VAL A 198 3.74 -11.27 -0.03
N GLY A 199 4.26 -12.35 0.55
CA GLY A 199 3.59 -13.65 0.52
C GLY A 199 2.26 -13.67 1.29
N VAL A 200 2.12 -12.87 2.35
CA VAL A 200 0.83 -12.63 3.02
C VAL A 200 -0.14 -11.94 2.06
N VAL A 201 0.29 -10.92 1.28
CA VAL A 201 -0.57 -10.28 0.25
C VAL A 201 -1.01 -11.30 -0.78
N LEU A 202 -0.07 -12.07 -1.34
CA LEU A 202 -0.35 -13.06 -2.38
C LEU A 202 -1.34 -14.12 -1.89
N SER A 203 -1.16 -14.63 -0.67
CA SER A 203 -2.03 -15.65 -0.10
C SER A 203 -3.46 -15.15 0.11
N TRP A 204 -3.63 -13.93 0.63
CA TRP A 204 -4.94 -13.30 0.73
C TRP A 204 -5.57 -13.04 -0.63
N SER A 205 -4.76 -12.59 -1.60
CA SER A 205 -5.19 -12.34 -2.97
C SER A 205 -5.67 -13.63 -3.63
N LEU A 206 -4.97 -14.74 -3.46
CA LEU A 206 -5.38 -16.05 -3.97
C LEU A 206 -6.68 -16.54 -3.33
N LEU A 207 -6.79 -16.42 -1.99
CA LEU A 207 -8.01 -16.78 -1.26
C LEU A 207 -9.21 -15.97 -1.75
N MET A 208 -9.08 -14.65 -1.80
CA MET A 208 -10.18 -13.77 -2.23
C MET A 208 -10.47 -13.91 -3.72
N GLY A 209 -9.45 -14.12 -4.55
CA GLY A 209 -9.60 -14.45 -5.97
C GLY A 209 -10.46 -15.71 -6.16
N ALA A 210 -10.22 -16.76 -5.38
CA ALA A 210 -11.05 -17.97 -5.40
C ALA A 210 -12.50 -17.69 -4.99
N VAL A 211 -12.73 -16.87 -3.95
CA VAL A 211 -14.08 -16.44 -3.55
C VAL A 211 -14.78 -15.67 -4.68
N PHE A 212 -14.07 -14.79 -5.40
CA PHE A 212 -14.64 -14.08 -6.55
C PHE A 212 -14.97 -15.00 -7.70
N LEU A 213 -14.10 -15.96 -8.03
CA LEU A 213 -14.37 -16.93 -9.09
C LEU A 213 -15.66 -17.72 -8.82
N LEU A 214 -15.91 -18.08 -7.55
CA LEU A 214 -17.15 -18.75 -7.16
C LEU A 214 -18.38 -17.84 -7.26
N ARG A 215 -18.24 -16.55 -6.95
CA ARG A 215 -19.32 -15.54 -7.06
C ARG A 215 -19.48 -14.92 -8.45
N TRP A 216 -18.55 -15.20 -9.36
CA TRP A 216 -18.46 -14.54 -10.66
C TRP A 216 -19.75 -14.70 -11.48
N ARG A 217 -20.50 -15.78 -11.31
CA ARG A 217 -21.71 -16.00 -12.10
C ARG A 217 -22.89 -15.10 -11.69
N GLU A 218 -22.88 -14.54 -10.48
CA GLU A 218 -24.04 -13.86 -9.89
C GLU A 218 -23.96 -12.33 -9.95
N ASN A 219 -22.78 -11.77 -10.23
CA ASN A 219 -22.53 -10.34 -10.10
C ASN A 219 -22.51 -9.66 -11.47
N LEU A 220 -23.26 -8.56 -11.66
CA LEU A 220 -23.35 -7.88 -12.96
C LEU A 220 -22.20 -6.89 -13.21
N ASP A 221 -21.47 -6.47 -12.17
CA ASP A 221 -20.39 -5.47 -12.29
C ASP A 221 -19.00 -5.99 -11.90
N HIS A 222 -18.46 -6.88 -12.74
CA HIS A 222 -17.12 -7.44 -12.53
C HIS A 222 -16.00 -6.41 -12.52
N ARG A 223 -16.14 -5.32 -13.30
CA ARG A 223 -15.08 -4.32 -13.44
C ARG A 223 -14.90 -3.56 -12.14
N HIS A 224 -15.99 -3.19 -11.49
CA HIS A 224 -15.96 -2.52 -10.20
C HIS A 224 -15.38 -3.42 -9.10
N GLU A 225 -15.81 -4.69 -9.03
CA GLU A 225 -15.28 -5.67 -8.07
C GLU A 225 -13.77 -5.91 -8.25
N LEU A 226 -13.29 -6.06 -9.49
CA LEU A 226 -11.86 -6.16 -9.79
C LEU A 226 -11.10 -4.89 -9.39
N GLY A 227 -11.73 -3.72 -9.53
CA GLY A 227 -11.19 -2.46 -9.04
C GLY A 227 -11.02 -2.46 -7.51
N LEU A 228 -12.05 -2.88 -6.77
CA LEU A 228 -12.01 -2.95 -5.30
C LEU A 228 -10.93 -3.92 -4.83
N PHE A 229 -10.87 -5.08 -5.49
CA PHE A 229 -9.86 -6.09 -5.23
C PHE A 229 -8.44 -5.55 -5.48
N GLY A 230 -8.21 -4.91 -6.63
CA GLY A 230 -6.94 -4.27 -6.95
C GLY A 230 -6.54 -3.19 -5.93
N ARG A 231 -7.50 -2.38 -5.46
CA ARG A 231 -7.26 -1.37 -4.41
C ARG A 231 -6.75 -2.02 -3.13
N VAL A 232 -7.41 -3.07 -2.65
CA VAL A 232 -7.03 -3.76 -1.40
C VAL A 232 -5.65 -4.41 -1.55
N ILE A 233 -5.34 -5.02 -2.70
CA ILE A 233 -3.99 -5.57 -2.96
C ILE A 233 -2.93 -4.48 -2.87
N LEU A 234 -3.12 -3.37 -3.59
CA LEU A 234 -2.18 -2.26 -3.62
C LEU A 234 -1.96 -1.67 -2.22
N LEU A 235 -3.03 -1.41 -1.47
CA LEU A 235 -2.92 -0.94 -0.08
C LEU A 235 -2.24 -1.96 0.84
N SER A 236 -2.41 -3.26 0.58
CA SER A 236 -1.78 -4.33 1.38
C SER A 236 -0.27 -4.45 1.16
N LEU A 237 0.29 -3.82 0.12
CA LEU A 237 1.73 -3.77 -0.12
C LEU A 237 2.43 -2.65 0.67
N MET A 238 1.69 -1.70 1.25
CA MET A 238 2.26 -0.63 2.08
C MET A 238 3.11 -1.15 3.24
N PRO A 239 2.67 -2.16 4.02
CA PRO A 239 3.51 -2.80 5.03
C PRO A 239 4.88 -3.25 4.53
N ALA A 240 4.95 -3.83 3.33
CA ALA A 240 6.22 -4.29 2.76
C ALA A 240 7.16 -3.10 2.46
N ILE A 241 6.63 -2.01 1.90
CA ILE A 241 7.38 -0.76 1.65
C ILE A 241 7.88 -0.16 2.97
N VAL A 242 7.03 -0.07 3.98
CA VAL A 242 7.38 0.50 5.29
C VAL A 242 8.44 -0.35 5.98
N TYR A 243 8.25 -1.67 6.00
CA TYR A 243 9.20 -2.59 6.63
C TYR A 243 10.58 -2.53 5.95
N PHE A 244 10.61 -2.49 4.62
CA PHE A 244 11.82 -2.34 3.83
C PHE A 244 12.62 -1.10 4.25
N GLU A 245 11.97 0.06 4.35
CA GLU A 245 12.63 1.29 4.77
C GLU A 245 13.00 1.29 6.27
N ILE A 246 12.26 0.59 7.14
CA ILE A 246 12.64 0.37 8.55
C ILE A 246 13.95 -0.41 8.65
N VAL A 247 14.09 -1.51 7.90
CA VAL A 247 15.33 -2.31 7.92
C VAL A 247 16.50 -1.49 7.37
N ARG A 248 16.26 -0.70 6.32
CA ARG A 248 17.30 0.19 5.77
C ARG A 248 17.71 1.29 6.76
N PHE A 249 16.74 1.90 7.42
CA PHE A 249 16.97 2.92 8.44
C PHE A 249 17.77 2.36 9.63
N GLY A 250 17.37 1.18 10.14
CA GLY A 250 18.09 0.51 11.21
C GLY A 250 19.52 0.13 10.83
N PHE A 251 19.75 -0.29 9.58
CA PHE A 251 21.10 -0.51 9.05
C PHE A 251 21.93 0.78 9.06
N GLY A 252 21.37 1.89 8.58
CA GLY A 252 22.03 3.20 8.62
C GLY A 252 22.36 3.65 10.06
N ILE A 253 21.46 3.43 11.02
CA ILE A 253 21.76 3.71 12.43
C ILE A 253 22.90 2.83 12.94
N TYR A 254 22.84 1.52 12.68
CA TYR A 254 23.86 0.58 13.12
C TYR A 254 25.25 0.98 12.60
N ALA A 255 25.37 1.21 11.29
CA ALA A 255 26.65 1.56 10.67
C ALA A 255 27.15 2.97 11.07
N SER A 256 26.26 3.94 11.34
CA SER A 256 26.66 5.28 11.79
C SER A 256 27.09 5.35 13.26
N THR A 257 26.58 4.46 14.11
CA THR A 257 26.84 4.50 15.55
C THR A 257 27.93 3.53 16.01
N GLY A 258 28.27 2.53 15.19
CA GLY A 258 29.22 1.48 15.57
C GLY A 258 28.74 0.66 16.78
N MET A 259 27.44 0.65 17.07
CA MET A 259 26.87 -0.10 18.19
C MET A 259 27.20 -1.59 18.02
N SER A 260 27.81 -2.19 19.05
CA SER A 260 28.13 -3.62 19.03
C SER A 260 26.89 -4.49 19.24
N TYR A 261 26.96 -5.76 18.83
CA TYR A 261 25.89 -6.75 18.97
C TYR A 261 25.32 -6.93 20.39
N SER A 262 26.07 -6.61 21.44
CA SER A 262 25.61 -6.77 22.82
C SER A 262 24.57 -5.73 23.26
N THR A 263 24.42 -4.62 22.52
CA THR A 263 23.43 -3.56 22.74
C THR A 263 22.34 -3.52 21.65
N ASN A 264 22.27 -4.55 20.80
CA ASN A 264 21.47 -4.54 19.57
C ASN A 264 19.95 -4.68 19.83
N TRP A 265 19.30 -3.53 20.06
CA TRP A 265 17.85 -3.40 19.99
C TRP A 265 17.31 -3.46 18.55
N VAL A 266 18.19 -3.36 17.54
CA VAL A 266 17.83 -3.28 16.12
C VAL A 266 17.13 -4.55 15.61
N PRO A 267 17.64 -5.79 15.84
CA PRO A 267 16.89 -7.02 15.49
C PRO A 267 15.53 -7.11 16.15
N VAL A 268 15.43 -6.71 17.42
CA VAL A 268 14.16 -6.72 18.18
C VAL A 268 13.18 -5.73 17.54
N MET A 269 13.64 -4.52 17.19
CA MET A 269 12.84 -3.54 16.47
C MET A 269 12.30 -4.10 15.16
N TYR A 270 13.11 -4.83 14.38
CA TYR A 270 12.66 -5.43 13.13
C TYR A 270 11.59 -6.49 13.34
N ILE A 271 11.79 -7.42 14.27
CA ILE A 271 10.81 -8.46 14.56
C ILE A 271 9.49 -7.83 15.05
N VAL A 272 9.56 -6.87 15.97
CA VAL A 272 8.37 -6.16 16.48
C VAL A 272 7.68 -5.42 15.34
N SER A 273 8.42 -4.69 14.50
CA SER A 273 7.86 -3.97 13.35
C SER A 273 7.18 -4.93 12.37
N LEU A 274 7.81 -6.05 12.05
CA LEU A 274 7.26 -7.09 11.18
C LEU A 274 5.93 -7.61 11.73
N LEU A 275 5.88 -7.97 13.03
CA LEU A 275 4.66 -8.49 13.66
C LEU A 275 3.53 -7.46 13.66
N VAL A 276 3.84 -6.19 13.96
CA VAL A 276 2.86 -5.09 13.91
C VAL A 276 2.32 -4.91 12.49
N LEU A 277 3.20 -4.96 11.49
CA LEU A 277 2.84 -4.79 10.08
C LEU A 277 2.04 -5.98 9.53
N ILE A 278 2.38 -7.21 9.91
CA ILE A 278 1.57 -8.41 9.63
C ILE A 278 0.19 -8.24 10.27
N PHE A 279 0.11 -7.87 11.55
CA PHE A 279 -1.17 -7.66 12.23
C PHE A 279 -2.01 -6.60 11.53
N TRP A 280 -1.42 -5.46 11.18
CA TRP A 280 -2.10 -4.41 10.43
C TRP A 280 -2.68 -4.92 9.11
N GLN A 281 -1.92 -5.74 8.37
CA GLN A 281 -2.34 -6.34 7.12
C GLN A 281 -3.52 -7.30 7.33
N GLN A 282 -3.51 -8.10 8.40
CA GLN A 282 -4.65 -8.96 8.76
C GLN A 282 -5.91 -8.16 9.07
N VAL A 283 -5.78 -7.03 9.76
CA VAL A 283 -6.90 -6.11 10.06
C VAL A 283 -7.46 -5.51 8.77
N LEU A 284 -6.59 -5.06 7.84
CA LEU A 284 -6.99 -4.51 6.56
C LEU A 284 -7.82 -5.51 5.74
N TRP A 285 -7.34 -6.75 5.58
CA TRP A 285 -8.07 -7.79 4.84
C TRP A 285 -9.36 -8.21 5.53
N THR A 286 -9.32 -8.46 6.84
CA THR A 286 -10.50 -8.82 7.64
C THR A 286 -11.60 -7.77 7.51
N HIS A 287 -11.23 -6.49 7.55
CA HIS A 287 -12.18 -5.40 7.40
C HIS A 287 -12.71 -5.32 5.97
N SER A 288 -11.85 -5.47 4.97
CA SER A 288 -12.25 -5.49 3.56
C SER A 288 -13.30 -6.58 3.27
N VAL A 289 -13.09 -7.80 3.76
CA VAL A 289 -14.06 -8.92 3.68
C VAL A 289 -15.43 -8.56 4.27
N ARG A 290 -15.44 -7.80 5.37
CA ARG A 290 -16.67 -7.44 6.08
C ARG A 290 -17.39 -6.24 5.48
N THR A 291 -16.68 -5.18 5.11
CA THR A 291 -17.28 -3.89 4.77
C THR A 291 -17.29 -3.61 3.28
N ILE A 292 -16.32 -4.13 2.52
CA ILE A 292 -16.29 -3.95 1.08
C ILE A 292 -17.14 -5.02 0.40
N TRP A 293 -16.96 -6.28 0.80
CA TRP A 293 -17.63 -7.42 0.16
C TRP A 293 -18.80 -8.00 0.93
N GLU A 294 -19.11 -7.43 2.10
CA GLU A 294 -20.30 -7.70 2.92
C GLU A 294 -20.58 -9.19 3.16
N ILE A 295 -19.53 -9.99 3.34
CA ILE A 295 -19.68 -11.45 3.52
C ILE A 295 -20.24 -11.74 4.92
N LYS A 296 -21.55 -12.06 5.00
CA LYS A 296 -22.31 -12.30 6.25
C LYS A 296 -21.67 -13.34 7.20
N ARG A 297 -21.02 -14.38 6.65
CA ARG A 297 -20.31 -15.43 7.41
C ARG A 297 -18.80 -15.37 7.23
N SER A 298 -18.26 -14.16 7.20
CA SER A 298 -16.83 -13.88 6.97
C SER A 298 -15.87 -14.47 8.00
N TRP A 299 -16.33 -14.90 9.18
CA TRP A 299 -15.43 -15.36 10.24
C TRP A 299 -14.54 -16.55 9.84
N VAL A 300 -15.06 -17.50 9.05
CA VAL A 300 -14.27 -18.65 8.55
C VAL A 300 -13.18 -18.17 7.60
N ILE A 301 -13.54 -17.29 6.65
CA ILE A 301 -12.61 -16.70 5.69
C ILE A 301 -11.55 -15.86 6.42
N ASN A 302 -11.94 -15.12 7.45
CA ASN A 302 -11.02 -14.27 8.20
C ASN A 302 -10.03 -15.08 9.03
N ILE A 303 -10.50 -16.08 9.79
CA ILE A 303 -9.61 -16.95 10.56
C ILE A 303 -8.71 -17.75 9.61
N GLY A 304 -9.29 -18.42 8.62
CA GLY A 304 -8.54 -19.22 7.64
C GLY A 304 -7.57 -18.38 6.82
N GLY A 305 -7.96 -17.17 6.43
CA GLY A 305 -7.12 -16.22 5.71
C GLY A 305 -5.96 -15.70 6.55
N CYS A 306 -6.17 -15.39 7.83
CA CYS A 306 -5.10 -14.99 8.73
C CYS A 306 -4.03 -16.09 8.88
N PHE A 307 -4.44 -17.32 9.19
CA PHE A 307 -3.50 -18.44 9.34
C PHE A 307 -2.86 -18.84 8.02
N GLY A 308 -3.67 -19.00 6.97
CA GLY A 308 -3.22 -19.40 5.65
C GLY A 308 -2.26 -18.39 5.04
N SER A 309 -2.52 -17.09 5.21
CA SER A 309 -1.62 -16.05 4.69
C SER A 309 -0.30 -15.96 5.44
N PHE A 310 -0.28 -16.17 6.75
CA PHE A 310 0.97 -16.25 7.50
C PHE A 310 1.83 -17.44 7.05
N ILE A 311 1.23 -18.63 6.95
CA ILE A 311 1.92 -19.83 6.45
C ILE A 311 2.41 -19.61 5.01
N GLY A 312 1.55 -19.08 4.15
CA GLY A 312 1.91 -18.75 2.77
C GLY A 312 3.02 -17.73 2.66
N GLY A 313 3.07 -16.72 3.54
CA GLY A 313 4.17 -15.76 3.66
C GLY A 313 5.52 -16.41 3.97
N VAL A 314 5.53 -17.32 4.94
CA VAL A 314 6.75 -18.08 5.33
C VAL A 314 7.18 -19.01 4.20
N LEU A 315 6.26 -19.76 3.61
CA LEU A 315 6.56 -20.68 2.51
C LEU A 315 7.05 -19.94 1.25
N PHE A 316 6.44 -18.80 0.92
CA PHE A 316 6.88 -17.95 -0.19
C PHE A 316 8.31 -17.45 0.02
N THR A 317 8.63 -17.02 1.24
CA THR A 317 9.99 -16.59 1.59
C THR A 317 10.98 -17.75 1.46
N ALA A 318 10.66 -18.93 2.00
CA ALA A 318 11.50 -20.11 1.87
C ALA A 318 11.72 -20.50 0.41
N TRP A 319 10.68 -20.44 -0.44
CA TRP A 319 10.77 -20.75 -1.86
C TRP A 319 11.69 -19.80 -2.64
N ILE A 320 11.71 -18.51 -2.32
CA ILE A 320 12.60 -17.53 -2.97
C ILE A 320 14.06 -17.70 -2.52
N LEU A 321 14.28 -18.19 -1.30
CA LEU A 321 15.61 -18.30 -0.68
C LEU A 321 16.35 -19.61 -1.02
N ILE A 322 15.63 -20.66 -1.43
CA ILE A 322 16.17 -21.97 -1.85
C ILE A 322 16.63 -21.93 -3.31
#